data_AF-A6DKW1-F1
#
_entry.id   AF-A6DKW1-F1
#
_cell.length_a   1.000
_cell.length_b   1.000
_cell.length_c   1.000
_cell.angle_alpha   90.00
_cell.angle_beta   90.00
_cell.angle_gamma   90.00
#
_symmetry.space_group_name_H-M   'P 1'
#
loop_
_entity.id
_entity.type
_entity.pdbx_description
1 polymer ?
#
loop_
_entity_poly.entity_id
_entity_poly.type
_entity_poly.pdbx_seq_one_letter_code
_entity_poly.pdbx_strand_id
1 'polypeptide(L)'
;MKSLKLMYLSALTCFVGCADLQDVMPGMSYSDRTLLEGIQACASYSMEKAVADLDGQKLGDKFWGSKAEELDEFETILTKLKKEEELKEVRALLNETISTVLKQEAVSFNKQIVTLHVVEDPEVLMESSNRAITDYYMGNLKVQGQVGDVILKVMQANGAQEKFLKLKQIYNDIPYLEDQFDLALHSQLSSFLLAEITERMAHHEQELRRNPLLRKTKILKKTFADYDPV
;
A
#
# COMPACT_ATOMS: atom_id res chain seq x y z
N MET A 1 46.44 -8.38 3.72
CA MET A 1 46.17 -7.47 4.85
C MET A 1 45.40 -6.26 4.34
N LYS A 2 44.24 -5.97 4.94
CA LYS A 2 43.56 -4.66 5.10
C LYS A 2 43.29 -3.84 3.82
N SER A 3 42.08 -3.88 3.26
CA SER A 3 40.92 -3.01 3.56
C SER A 3 41.11 -1.53 3.17
N LEU A 4 40.31 -1.05 2.20
CA LEU A 4 39.39 0.07 2.45
C LEU A 4 38.32 0.15 1.34
N LYS A 5 37.06 0.19 1.80
CA LYS A 5 35.85 0.43 1.02
C LYS A 5 35.79 1.90 0.61
N LEU A 6 35.33 2.18 -0.62
CA LEU A 6 34.58 3.39 -0.91
C LEU A 6 33.59 3.09 -2.04
N MET A 7 32.40 2.63 -1.65
CA MET A 7 31.22 2.66 -2.53
C MET A 7 30.74 4.10 -2.60
N TYR A 8 30.84 4.72 -3.77
CA TYR A 8 30.06 5.89 -4.12
C TYR A 8 28.63 5.41 -4.42
N LEU A 9 27.74 5.56 -3.44
CA LEU A 9 26.29 5.55 -3.66
C LEU A 9 25.91 6.99 -4.08
N SER A 10 25.89 7.24 -5.38
CA SER A 10 25.24 8.44 -5.92
C SER A 10 23.73 8.31 -5.74
N ALA A 11 23.18 9.17 -4.89
CA ALA A 11 21.75 9.35 -4.70
C ALA A 11 21.08 9.65 -6.04
N LEU A 12 20.33 8.67 -6.57
CA LEU A 12 19.37 8.89 -7.64
C LEU A 12 18.19 9.65 -7.03
N THR A 13 18.30 10.97 -7.05
CA THR A 13 17.19 11.88 -6.84
C THR A 13 16.26 11.75 -8.04
N CYS A 14 15.21 10.93 -7.91
CA CYS A 14 14.08 10.97 -8.83
C CYS A 14 13.29 12.26 -8.60
N PHE A 15 13.85 13.39 -9.06
CA PHE A 15 13.08 14.57 -9.42
C PHE A 15 12.27 14.20 -10.66
N VAL A 16 11.07 13.67 -10.48
CA VAL A 16 10.06 13.70 -11.55
C VAL A 16 9.50 15.11 -11.54
N GLY A 17 9.89 15.90 -12.55
CA GLY A 17 9.48 17.27 -12.72
C GLY A 17 7.96 17.40 -12.83
N CYS A 18 7.40 18.35 -12.07
CA CYS A 18 6.04 18.87 -12.22
C CYS A 18 5.91 19.78 -13.45
N ALA A 19 6.35 19.32 -14.62
CA ALA A 19 6.05 19.97 -15.90
C ALA A 19 5.17 19.00 -16.69
N ASP A 20 4.08 19.50 -17.26
CA ASP A 20 3.09 18.78 -18.10
C ASP A 20 1.83 18.25 -17.39
N LEU A 21 1.36 18.94 -16.36
CA LEU A 21 -0.06 18.89 -15.92
C LEU A 21 -0.95 19.91 -16.67
N GLN A 22 -0.42 20.61 -17.69
CA GLN A 22 -1.10 21.74 -18.32
C GLN A 22 -2.24 21.37 -19.29
N ASP A 23 -2.23 20.17 -19.87
CA ASP A 23 -3.03 19.88 -21.07
C ASP A 23 -4.31 19.04 -20.86
N VAL A 24 -4.70 18.70 -19.63
CA VAL A 24 -5.76 17.69 -19.42
C VAL A 24 -7.16 18.25 -19.13
N MET A 25 -7.35 19.56 -18.88
CA MET A 25 -8.64 20.04 -18.35
C MET A 25 -9.09 21.43 -18.89
N PRO A 26 -9.85 21.50 -20.00
CA PRO A 26 -10.42 22.75 -20.50
C PRO A 26 -11.73 23.12 -19.77
N GLY A 27 -11.81 24.34 -19.21
CA GLY A 27 -13.07 24.95 -18.73
C GLY A 27 -13.18 25.26 -17.22
N MET A 28 -12.17 24.93 -16.41
CA MET A 28 -12.16 25.26 -14.98
C MET A 28 -11.62 26.66 -14.67
N SER A 29 -12.10 27.26 -13.58
CA SER A 29 -11.51 28.48 -13.06
C SER A 29 -10.10 28.22 -12.52
N TYR A 30 -9.26 29.27 -12.47
CA TYR A 30 -7.87 29.13 -12.02
C TYR A 30 -7.73 28.67 -10.55
N SER A 31 -8.74 28.95 -9.71
CA SER A 31 -8.82 28.47 -8.32
C SER A 31 -9.05 26.97 -8.27
N ASP A 32 -10.00 26.44 -9.04
CA ASP A 32 -10.40 25.02 -9.00
C ASP A 32 -9.26 24.13 -9.52
N ARG A 33 -8.56 24.63 -10.55
CA ARG A 33 -7.36 23.97 -11.08
C ARG A 33 -6.24 23.90 -10.04
N THR A 34 -6.00 24.99 -9.31
CA THR A 34 -4.99 25.01 -8.22
C THR A 34 -5.38 24.00 -7.12
N LEU A 35 -6.66 23.98 -6.76
CA LEU A 35 -7.19 23.10 -5.71
C LEU A 35 -7.02 21.62 -6.07
N LEU A 36 -7.34 21.26 -7.31
CA LEU A 36 -7.14 19.91 -7.85
C LEU A 36 -5.68 19.48 -7.89
N GLU A 37 -4.79 20.36 -8.40
CA GLU A 37 -3.35 20.09 -8.41
C GLU A 37 -2.80 19.90 -6.98
N GLY A 38 -3.38 20.61 -6.00
CA GLY A 38 -3.07 20.46 -4.59
C GLY A 38 -3.58 19.17 -3.96
N ILE A 39 -4.81 18.78 -4.27
CA ILE A 39 -5.41 17.49 -3.85
C ILE A 39 -4.58 16.32 -4.39
N GLN A 40 -4.23 16.37 -5.68
CA GLN A 40 -3.34 15.39 -6.32
C GLN A 40 -1.95 15.34 -5.67
N ALA A 41 -1.38 16.51 -5.36
CA ALA A 41 -0.10 16.60 -4.67
C ALA A 41 -0.18 16.03 -3.24
N CYS A 42 -1.29 16.24 -2.54
CA CYS A 42 -1.55 15.67 -1.21
C CYS A 42 -1.66 14.15 -1.27
N ALA A 43 -2.42 13.61 -2.22
CA ALA A 43 -2.55 12.18 -2.43
C ALA A 43 -1.19 11.53 -2.75
N SER A 44 -0.44 12.10 -3.69
CA SER A 44 0.91 11.61 -4.04
C SER A 44 1.85 11.63 -2.85
N TYR A 45 1.90 12.74 -2.10
CA TYR A 45 2.71 12.84 -0.88
C TYR A 45 2.34 11.76 0.12
N SER A 46 1.05 11.58 0.38
CA SER A 46 0.56 10.65 1.40
C SER A 46 0.83 9.20 1.01
N MET A 47 0.70 8.86 -0.27
CA MET A 47 1.06 7.55 -0.81
C MET A 47 2.57 7.27 -0.70
N GLU A 48 3.42 8.22 -1.10
CA GLU A 48 4.88 8.08 -0.96
C GLU A 48 5.31 7.83 0.47
N LYS A 49 4.71 8.57 1.42
CA LYS A 49 4.96 8.39 2.84
C LYS A 49 4.42 7.08 3.38
N ALA A 50 3.22 6.68 2.97
CA ALA A 50 2.65 5.39 3.34
C ALA A 50 3.55 4.22 2.91
N VAL A 51 4.01 4.21 1.66
CA VAL A 51 4.93 3.19 1.15
C VAL A 51 6.25 3.22 1.94
N ALA A 52 6.83 4.41 2.15
CA ALA A 52 8.10 4.53 2.85
C ALA A 52 8.03 4.04 4.30
N ASP A 53 6.90 4.30 4.99
CA ASP A 53 6.67 3.82 6.35
C ASP A 53 6.51 2.29 6.40
N LEU A 54 5.87 1.72 5.39
CA LEU A 54 5.60 0.28 5.29
C LEU A 54 6.82 -0.52 4.81
N ASP A 55 7.76 0.10 4.08
CA ASP A 55 8.98 -0.58 3.63
C ASP A 55 9.85 -1.03 4.82
N GLY A 56 10.34 -2.26 4.74
CA GLY A 56 11.11 -2.90 5.81
C GLY A 56 10.29 -3.38 7.02
N GLN A 57 8.98 -3.14 7.07
CA GLN A 57 8.12 -3.73 8.10
C GLN A 57 7.83 -5.21 7.82
N LYS A 58 7.68 -6.01 8.87
CA LYS A 58 7.28 -7.42 8.77
C LYS A 58 5.77 -7.57 8.59
N LEU A 59 5.27 -7.07 7.46
CA LEU A 59 3.83 -7.04 7.17
C LEU A 59 3.23 -8.42 6.92
N GLY A 60 4.02 -9.41 6.50
CA GLY A 60 3.60 -10.80 6.38
C GLY A 60 3.30 -11.41 7.75
N ASP A 61 4.12 -11.10 8.77
CA ASP A 61 3.86 -11.52 10.15
C ASP A 61 2.63 -10.81 10.72
N LYS A 62 2.47 -9.52 10.42
CA LYS A 62 1.28 -8.74 10.84
C LYS A 62 0.00 -9.27 10.20
N PHE A 63 0.04 -9.57 8.90
CA PHE A 63 -1.06 -10.23 8.18
C PHE A 63 -1.40 -11.57 8.82
N TRP A 64 -0.38 -12.38 9.10
CA TRP A 64 -0.59 -13.69 9.69
C TRP A 64 -1.26 -13.59 11.07
N GLY A 65 -0.82 -12.65 11.90
CA GLY A 65 -1.42 -12.38 13.20
C GLY A 65 -2.84 -11.79 13.14
N SER A 66 -3.20 -11.04 12.09
CA SER A 66 -4.56 -10.52 11.92
C SER A 66 -5.58 -11.59 11.53
N LYS A 67 -5.09 -12.78 11.14
CA LYS A 67 -5.85 -13.98 10.80
C LYS A 67 -5.77 -15.06 11.87
N ALA A 68 -5.50 -14.68 13.12
CA ALA A 68 -5.31 -15.62 14.21
C ALA A 68 -6.52 -16.54 14.40
N GLU A 69 -7.75 -16.02 14.32
CA GLU A 69 -8.96 -16.85 14.48
C GLU A 69 -9.07 -17.91 13.37
N GLU A 70 -8.75 -17.56 12.12
CA GLU A 70 -8.84 -18.50 11.00
C GLU A 70 -7.62 -19.43 10.88
N LEU A 71 -6.45 -19.05 11.41
CA LEU A 71 -5.18 -19.76 11.26
C LEU A 71 -4.74 -20.56 12.50
N ASP A 72 -5.29 -20.31 13.69
CA ASP A 72 -4.83 -20.93 14.93
C ASP A 72 -4.95 -22.46 14.90
N GLU A 73 -6.11 -22.98 14.48
CA GLU A 73 -6.32 -24.42 14.36
C GLU A 73 -5.42 -25.01 13.26
N PHE A 74 -5.34 -24.34 12.11
CA PHE A 74 -4.48 -24.71 10.98
C PHE A 74 -3.01 -24.86 11.41
N GLU A 75 -2.49 -23.88 12.13
CA GLU A 75 -1.12 -23.91 12.67
C GLU A 75 -0.93 -24.98 13.72
N THR A 76 -1.86 -25.09 14.65
CA THR A 76 -1.78 -26.04 15.76
C THR A 76 -1.70 -27.47 15.23
N ILE A 77 -2.54 -27.79 14.25
CA ILE A 77 -2.58 -29.11 13.62
C ILE A 77 -1.29 -29.36 12.82
N LEU A 78 -0.87 -28.42 11.98
CA LEU A 78 0.37 -28.56 11.20
C LEU A 78 1.62 -28.66 12.09
N THR A 79 1.64 -27.95 13.22
CA THR A 79 2.72 -28.07 14.22
C THR A 79 2.75 -29.46 14.85
N LYS A 80 1.59 -30.04 15.20
CA LYS A 80 1.49 -31.44 15.67
C LYS A 80 1.98 -32.42 14.60
N LEU A 81 1.81 -32.11 13.32
CA LEU A 81 2.33 -32.88 12.18
C LEU A 81 3.80 -32.57 11.84
N LYS A 82 4.50 -31.80 12.68
CA LYS A 82 5.92 -31.41 12.52
C LYS A 82 6.17 -30.58 11.25
N LYS A 83 5.24 -29.71 10.88
CA LYS A 83 5.31 -28.77 9.73
C LYS A 83 5.63 -27.32 10.12
N GLU A 84 6.20 -27.14 11.30
CA GLU A 84 6.49 -25.81 11.86
C GLU A 84 7.49 -25.01 11.01
N GLU A 85 8.53 -25.66 10.48
CA GLU A 85 9.53 -24.98 9.67
C GLU A 85 8.97 -24.53 8.32
N GLU A 86 8.12 -25.35 7.69
CA GLU A 86 7.40 -24.96 6.48
C GLU A 86 6.43 -23.78 6.72
N LEU A 87 5.76 -23.73 7.89
CA LEU A 87 4.92 -22.58 8.27
C LEU A 87 5.74 -21.29 8.43
N LYS A 88 6.89 -21.36 9.12
CA LYS A 88 7.81 -20.23 9.28
C LYS A 88 8.33 -19.74 7.92
N GLU A 89 8.65 -20.66 7.03
CA GLU A 89 9.09 -20.35 5.68
C GLU A 89 8.01 -19.62 4.88
N VAL A 90 6.74 -20.08 4.93
CA VAL A 90 5.63 -19.37 4.30
C VAL A 90 5.51 -17.94 4.84
N ARG A 91 5.57 -17.74 6.16
CA ARG A 91 5.53 -16.39 6.75
C ARG A 91 6.68 -15.50 6.28
N ALA A 92 7.89 -16.04 6.23
CA ALA A 92 9.05 -15.32 5.70
C ALA A 92 8.85 -14.91 4.23
N LEU A 93 8.34 -15.83 3.40
CA LEU A 93 8.05 -15.55 1.99
C LEU A 93 6.93 -14.54 1.82
N LEU A 94 5.92 -14.51 2.70
CA LEU A 94 4.88 -13.47 2.68
C LEU A 94 5.44 -12.08 2.98
N ASN A 95 6.38 -11.97 3.93
CA ASN A 95 7.07 -10.71 4.18
C ASN A 95 7.86 -10.25 2.94
N GLU A 96 8.55 -11.18 2.27
CA GLU A 96 9.26 -10.90 1.03
C GLU A 96 8.32 -10.50 -0.11
N THR A 97 7.18 -11.19 -0.24
CA THR A 97 6.13 -10.86 -1.21
C THR A 97 5.69 -9.42 -1.02
N ILE A 98 5.27 -9.04 0.19
CA ILE A 98 4.79 -7.68 0.46
C ILE A 98 5.88 -6.64 0.19
N SER A 99 7.12 -6.86 0.64
CA SER A 99 8.21 -5.90 0.39
C SER A 99 8.47 -5.72 -1.11
N THR A 100 8.40 -6.80 -1.87
CA THR A 100 8.59 -6.75 -3.33
C THR A 100 7.44 -6.01 -4.01
N VAL A 101 6.20 -6.30 -3.62
CA VAL A 101 5.01 -5.65 -4.17
C VAL A 101 5.01 -4.16 -3.85
N LEU A 102 5.29 -3.76 -2.61
CA LEU A 102 5.38 -2.34 -2.22
C LEU A 102 6.38 -1.58 -3.08
N LYS A 103 7.56 -2.16 -3.35
CA LYS A 103 8.58 -1.54 -4.20
C LYS A 103 8.16 -1.41 -5.66
N GLN A 104 7.43 -2.38 -6.19
CA GLN A 104 6.94 -2.36 -7.58
C GLN A 104 5.76 -1.41 -7.75
N GLU A 105 4.79 -1.48 -6.84
CA GLU A 105 3.51 -0.77 -6.98
C GLU A 105 3.57 0.68 -6.53
N ALA A 106 4.52 1.10 -5.67
CA ALA A 106 4.64 2.51 -5.27
C ALA A 106 4.70 3.48 -6.47
N VAL A 107 5.44 3.09 -7.53
CA VAL A 107 5.54 3.86 -8.77
C VAL A 107 4.23 3.82 -9.56
N SER A 108 3.56 2.66 -9.58
CA SER A 108 2.27 2.45 -10.24
C SER A 108 1.17 3.27 -9.58
N PHE A 109 1.05 3.25 -8.25
CA PHE A 109 0.10 4.03 -7.47
C PHE A 109 0.22 5.52 -7.74
N ASN A 110 1.43 6.09 -7.64
CA ASN A 110 1.63 7.51 -7.90
C ASN A 110 1.29 7.90 -9.34
N LYS A 111 1.63 7.05 -10.33
CA LYS A 111 1.21 7.28 -11.71
C LYS A 111 -0.31 7.33 -11.83
N GLN A 112 -1.02 6.42 -11.17
CA GLN A 112 -2.47 6.37 -11.19
C GLN A 112 -3.09 7.60 -10.52
N ILE A 113 -2.57 8.05 -9.37
CA ILE A 113 -3.01 9.28 -8.68
C ILE A 113 -2.94 10.49 -9.62
N VAL A 114 -1.85 10.65 -10.36
CA VAL A 114 -1.65 11.78 -11.28
C VAL A 114 -2.59 11.71 -12.50
N THR A 115 -2.96 10.50 -12.94
CA THR A 115 -3.86 10.31 -14.09
C THR A 115 -5.34 10.26 -13.73
N LEU A 116 -5.67 10.12 -12.44
CA LEU A 116 -7.05 10.05 -11.98
C LEU A 116 -7.70 11.43 -12.10
N HIS A 117 -8.81 11.46 -12.81
CA HIS A 117 -9.63 12.66 -12.92
C HIS A 117 -10.53 12.72 -11.70
N VAL A 118 -10.42 13.80 -10.92
CA VAL A 118 -11.29 14.02 -9.77
C VAL A 118 -12.67 14.44 -10.29
N VAL A 119 -13.67 13.60 -10.04
CA VAL A 119 -15.05 13.80 -10.48
C VAL A 119 -15.90 14.46 -9.38
N GLU A 120 -15.46 14.36 -8.12
CA GLU A 120 -16.08 15.06 -7.00
C GLU A 120 -15.71 16.54 -6.99
N ASP A 121 -16.56 17.35 -6.37
CA ASP A 121 -16.26 18.75 -6.14
C ASP A 121 -15.00 18.86 -5.25
N PRO A 122 -13.93 19.52 -5.71
CA PRO A 122 -12.68 19.66 -4.96
C PRO A 122 -12.87 20.29 -3.58
N GLU A 123 -13.87 21.16 -3.40
CA GLU A 123 -14.18 21.78 -2.12
C GLU A 123 -14.68 20.73 -1.10
N VAL A 124 -15.47 19.76 -1.55
CA VAL A 124 -15.98 18.67 -0.69
C VAL A 124 -14.83 17.81 -0.16
N LEU A 125 -13.81 17.53 -0.97
CA LEU A 125 -12.63 16.78 -0.53
C LEU A 125 -11.80 17.55 0.49
N MET A 126 -11.87 18.89 0.46
CA MET A 126 -11.11 19.76 1.35
C MET A 126 -11.83 20.02 2.67
N GLU A 127 -13.14 20.26 2.64
CA GLU A 127 -13.98 20.61 3.80
C GLU A 127 -14.46 19.41 4.63
N SER A 128 -14.42 18.21 4.05
CA SER A 128 -14.86 16.99 4.73
C SER A 128 -13.81 16.44 5.70
N SER A 129 -13.77 15.11 5.89
CA SER A 129 -12.91 14.49 6.89
C SER A 129 -11.41 14.68 6.56
N ASN A 130 -10.56 14.59 7.59
CA ASN A 130 -9.09 14.68 7.42
C ASN A 130 -8.46 13.52 6.61
N ARG A 131 -9.27 12.58 6.12
CA ARG A 131 -8.87 11.43 5.28
C ARG A 131 -9.61 11.38 3.94
N ALA A 132 -10.37 12.42 3.60
CA ALA A 132 -11.27 12.40 2.44
C ALA A 132 -10.54 12.25 1.10
N ILE A 133 -9.35 12.85 0.97
CA ILE A 133 -8.55 12.68 -0.26
C ILE A 133 -8.12 11.21 -0.38
N THR A 134 -7.65 10.62 0.72
CA THR A 134 -7.27 9.21 0.77
C THR A 134 -8.44 8.30 0.41
N ASP A 135 -9.61 8.49 1.03
CA ASP A 135 -10.79 7.68 0.77
C ASP A 135 -11.24 7.80 -0.70
N TYR A 136 -11.20 9.03 -1.25
CA TYR A 136 -11.50 9.26 -2.66
C TYR A 136 -10.55 8.49 -3.59
N TYR A 137 -9.24 8.68 -3.42
CA TYR A 137 -8.26 8.02 -4.29
C TYR A 137 -8.31 6.50 -4.11
N MET A 138 -8.26 5.98 -2.89
CA MET A 138 -8.26 4.54 -2.65
C MET A 138 -9.57 3.86 -3.09
N GLY A 139 -10.71 4.57 -3.08
CA GLY A 139 -11.99 4.08 -3.59
C GLY A 139 -12.11 4.11 -5.13
N ASN A 140 -11.47 5.07 -5.80
CA ASN A 140 -11.55 5.25 -7.26
C ASN A 140 -10.38 4.61 -8.02
N LEU A 141 -9.30 4.30 -7.33
CA LEU A 141 -8.18 3.53 -7.84
C LEU A 141 -8.67 2.12 -8.21
N LYS A 142 -8.49 1.70 -9.47
CA LYS A 142 -8.77 0.31 -9.94
C LYS A 142 -7.82 -0.74 -9.35
N VAL A 143 -7.19 -0.41 -8.23
CA VAL A 143 -5.95 -1.03 -7.78
C VAL A 143 -6.21 -2.31 -7.00
N GLN A 144 -7.43 -2.54 -6.50
CA GLN A 144 -7.78 -3.81 -5.85
C GLN A 144 -7.54 -5.03 -6.76
N GLY A 145 -7.97 -4.98 -8.03
CA GLY A 145 -7.72 -6.09 -8.98
C GLY A 145 -6.25 -6.19 -9.39
N GLN A 146 -5.59 -5.05 -9.62
CA GLN A 146 -4.20 -5.02 -10.09
C GLN A 146 -3.21 -5.47 -9.02
N VAL A 147 -3.37 -5.01 -7.78
CA VAL A 147 -2.53 -5.44 -6.65
C VAL A 147 -2.73 -6.92 -6.35
N GLY A 148 -3.97 -7.42 -6.50
CA GLY A 148 -4.26 -8.86 -6.42
C GLY A 148 -3.44 -9.69 -7.39
N ASP A 149 -3.44 -9.30 -8.68
CA ASP A 149 -2.68 -9.99 -9.71
C ASP A 149 -1.16 -9.92 -9.50
N VAL A 150 -0.66 -8.77 -9.04
CA VAL A 150 0.77 -8.57 -8.77
C VAL A 150 1.21 -9.38 -7.56
N ILE A 151 0.44 -9.37 -6.46
CA ILE A 151 0.68 -10.22 -5.30
C ILE A 151 0.72 -11.68 -5.71
N LEU A 152 -0.26 -12.15 -6.47
CA LEU A 152 -0.32 -13.54 -6.90
C LEU A 152 0.93 -13.92 -7.73
N LYS A 153 1.33 -13.06 -8.68
CA LYS A 153 2.55 -13.27 -9.49
C LYS A 153 3.80 -13.35 -8.62
N VAL A 154 3.95 -12.45 -7.65
CA VAL A 154 5.11 -12.45 -6.75
C VAL A 154 5.11 -13.67 -5.84
N MET A 155 3.95 -14.05 -5.29
CA MET A 155 3.80 -15.26 -4.47
C MET A 155 4.10 -16.56 -5.25
N GLN A 156 3.77 -16.58 -6.53
CA GLN A 156 4.14 -17.69 -7.42
C GLN A 156 5.65 -17.70 -7.69
N ALA A 157 6.23 -16.53 -7.95
CA ALA A 157 7.66 -16.41 -8.25
C ALA A 157 8.57 -16.76 -7.07
N ASN A 158 8.20 -16.39 -5.85
CA ASN A 158 8.97 -16.71 -4.64
C ASN A 158 8.57 -18.04 -3.98
N GLY A 159 7.59 -18.75 -4.53
CA GLY A 159 7.14 -20.05 -4.04
C GLY A 159 6.22 -20.02 -2.81
N ALA A 160 5.82 -18.85 -2.31
CA ALA A 160 4.88 -18.72 -1.19
C ALA A 160 3.55 -19.43 -1.49
N GLN A 161 3.02 -19.24 -2.70
CA GLN A 161 1.73 -19.81 -3.10
C GLN A 161 1.78 -21.34 -3.12
N GLU A 162 2.83 -21.92 -3.71
CA GLU A 162 2.97 -23.37 -3.82
C GLU A 162 3.10 -24.02 -2.43
N LYS A 163 3.96 -23.46 -1.57
CA LYS A 163 4.18 -23.98 -0.22
C LYS A 163 2.92 -23.90 0.63
N PHE A 164 2.21 -22.78 0.59
CA PHE A 164 0.96 -22.64 1.32
C PHE A 164 -0.11 -23.63 0.84
N LEU A 165 -0.28 -23.80 -0.48
CA LEU A 165 -1.23 -24.78 -1.02
C LEU A 165 -0.89 -26.22 -0.61
N LYS A 166 0.39 -26.58 -0.52
CA LYS A 166 0.81 -27.89 0.00
C LYS A 166 0.42 -28.07 1.47
N LEU A 167 0.64 -27.06 2.31
CA LEU A 167 0.24 -27.11 3.72
C LEU A 167 -1.28 -27.17 3.88
N LYS A 168 -2.02 -26.39 3.09
CA LYS A 168 -3.48 -26.46 3.00
C LYS A 168 -3.97 -27.85 2.60
N GLN A 169 -3.34 -28.48 1.62
CA GLN A 169 -3.69 -29.84 1.21
C GLN A 169 -3.43 -30.85 2.34
N ILE A 170 -2.25 -30.80 2.97
CA ILE A 170 -1.91 -31.68 4.10
C ILE A 170 -2.95 -31.57 5.23
N TYR A 171 -3.39 -30.35 5.54
CA TYR A 171 -4.43 -30.12 6.53
C TYR A 171 -5.77 -30.74 6.09
N ASN A 172 -6.21 -30.45 4.87
CA ASN A 172 -7.50 -30.91 4.34
C ASN A 172 -7.56 -32.43 4.08
N ASP A 173 -6.40 -33.10 3.96
CA ASP A 173 -6.31 -34.56 3.81
C ASP A 173 -6.47 -35.31 5.15
N ILE A 174 -6.54 -34.60 6.29
CA ILE A 174 -6.71 -35.22 7.60
C ILE A 174 -8.13 -35.78 7.73
N PRO A 175 -8.30 -37.10 7.93
CA PRO A 175 -9.62 -37.67 8.14
C PRO A 175 -10.27 -37.09 9.41
N TYR A 176 -11.60 -36.92 9.37
CA TYR A 176 -12.43 -36.48 10.49
C TYR A 176 -12.33 -35.00 10.89
N LEU A 177 -11.66 -34.15 10.12
CA LEU A 177 -11.91 -32.71 10.20
C LEU A 177 -13.27 -32.42 9.57
N GLU A 178 -14.17 -31.81 10.34
CA GLU A 178 -15.55 -31.52 9.90
C GLU A 178 -15.59 -30.43 8.81
N ASP A 179 -14.65 -29.48 8.88
CA ASP A 179 -14.54 -28.34 7.96
C ASP A 179 -13.22 -28.34 7.18
N GLN A 180 -13.33 -28.07 5.88
CA GLN A 180 -12.15 -27.82 5.04
C GLN A 180 -11.61 -26.42 5.31
N PHE A 181 -10.31 -26.33 5.51
CA PHE A 181 -9.64 -25.03 5.55
C PHE A 181 -9.58 -24.45 4.13
N ASP A 182 -10.27 -23.33 3.91
CA ASP A 182 -10.31 -22.63 2.63
C ASP A 182 -9.98 -21.13 2.75
N LEU A 183 -8.70 -20.83 2.95
CA LEU A 183 -8.20 -19.46 2.91
C LEU A 183 -7.63 -19.12 1.52
N ALA A 184 -8.22 -18.14 0.85
CA ALA A 184 -7.68 -17.54 -0.37
C ALA A 184 -6.54 -16.56 -0.05
N LEU A 185 -5.36 -17.11 0.26
CA LEU A 185 -4.21 -16.35 0.80
C LEU A 185 -3.89 -15.07 0.01
N HIS A 186 -3.77 -15.15 -1.31
CA HIS A 186 -3.44 -13.98 -2.13
C HIS A 186 -4.48 -12.85 -2.03
N SER A 187 -5.78 -13.18 -2.05
CA SER A 187 -6.88 -12.19 -1.99
C SER A 187 -6.93 -11.50 -0.63
N GLN A 188 -6.76 -12.29 0.45
CA GLN A 188 -6.71 -11.79 1.81
C GLN A 188 -5.47 -10.92 2.04
N LEU A 189 -4.31 -11.34 1.55
CA LEU A 189 -3.05 -10.57 1.63
C LEU A 189 -3.17 -9.24 0.88
N SER A 190 -3.83 -9.25 -0.28
CA SER A 190 -4.05 -8.04 -1.09
C SER A 190 -4.95 -7.05 -0.38
N SER A 191 -6.06 -7.53 0.18
CA SER A 191 -7.00 -6.71 0.96
C SER A 191 -6.31 -6.11 2.19
N PHE A 192 -5.50 -6.91 2.88
CA PHE A 192 -4.70 -6.46 4.02
C PHE A 192 -3.69 -5.39 3.62
N LEU A 193 -2.91 -5.61 2.56
CA LEU A 193 -1.90 -4.64 2.12
C LEU A 193 -2.54 -3.30 1.72
N LEU A 194 -3.66 -3.35 1.00
CA LEU A 194 -4.38 -2.13 0.62
C LEU A 194 -4.97 -1.40 1.82
N ALA A 195 -5.48 -2.12 2.83
CA ALA A 195 -5.94 -1.52 4.07
C ALA A 195 -4.78 -0.82 4.82
N GLU A 196 -3.62 -1.47 4.91
CA GLU A 196 -2.43 -0.87 5.53
C GLU A 196 -1.95 0.38 4.78
N ILE A 197 -1.92 0.34 3.45
CA ILE A 197 -1.57 1.51 2.62
C ILE A 197 -2.57 2.63 2.85
N THR A 198 -3.87 2.32 2.82
CA THR A 198 -4.96 3.30 3.01
C THR A 198 -4.85 3.97 4.38
N GLU A 199 -4.65 3.19 5.44
CA GLU A 199 -4.57 3.73 6.79
C GLU A 199 -3.34 4.64 6.97
N ARG A 200 -2.19 4.24 6.41
CA ARG A 200 -0.98 5.07 6.45
C ARG A 200 -1.11 6.33 5.59
N MET A 201 -1.76 6.23 4.44
CA MET A 201 -2.01 7.37 3.57
C MET A 201 -2.93 8.38 4.27
N ALA A 202 -4.01 7.91 4.92
CA ALA A 202 -4.92 8.74 5.68
C ALA A 202 -4.22 9.45 6.85
N HIS A 203 -3.31 8.75 7.55
CA HIS A 203 -2.49 9.35 8.58
C HIS A 203 -1.62 10.50 8.04
N HIS A 204 -0.92 10.29 6.93
CA HIS A 204 -0.05 11.32 6.34
C HIS A 204 -0.82 12.49 5.72
N GLU A 205 -2.01 12.24 5.16
CA GLU A 205 -2.91 13.30 4.74
C GLU A 205 -3.30 14.18 5.93
N GLN A 206 -3.73 13.57 7.04
CA GLN A 206 -4.12 14.28 8.24
C GLN A 206 -2.96 15.12 8.80
N GLU A 207 -1.75 14.58 8.84
CA GLU A 207 -0.55 15.31 9.28
C GLU A 207 -0.24 16.49 8.35
N LEU A 208 -0.31 16.30 7.03
CA LEU A 208 -0.08 17.36 6.05
C LEU A 208 -1.12 18.49 6.17
N ARG A 209 -2.38 18.13 6.40
CA ARG A 209 -3.48 19.08 6.64
C ARG A 209 -3.27 19.88 7.93
N ARG A 210 -2.76 19.27 9.00
CA ARG A 210 -2.61 19.94 10.31
C ARG A 210 -1.29 20.69 10.49
N ASN A 211 -0.25 20.32 9.75
CA ASN A 211 1.08 20.85 9.95
C ASN A 211 1.60 21.61 8.71
N PRO A 212 1.54 22.97 8.71
CA PRO A 212 2.03 23.79 7.61
C PRO A 212 3.50 23.54 7.23
N LEU A 213 4.33 23.04 8.15
CA LEU A 213 5.74 22.74 7.88
C LEU A 213 5.93 21.55 6.93
N LEU A 214 4.95 20.65 6.84
CA LEU A 214 4.99 19.50 5.92
C LEU A 214 4.65 19.91 4.48
N ARG A 215 4.02 21.06 4.28
CA ARG A 215 3.62 21.61 2.97
C ARG A 215 4.80 22.24 2.25
N LYS A 216 5.73 21.43 1.77
CA LYS A 216 7.01 21.91 1.21
C LYS A 216 6.86 22.60 -0.16
N THR A 217 5.89 22.20 -0.96
CA THR A 217 5.70 22.72 -2.32
C THR A 217 4.80 23.97 -2.32
N LYS A 218 4.97 24.85 -3.34
CA LYS A 218 4.12 26.03 -3.49
C LYS A 218 2.64 25.66 -3.63
N ILE A 219 2.35 24.58 -4.34
CA ILE A 219 0.97 24.13 -4.56
C ILE A 219 0.31 23.65 -3.27
N LEU A 220 0.99 22.87 -2.44
CA LEU A 220 0.47 22.43 -1.14
C LEU A 220 0.26 23.61 -0.19
N LYS A 221 1.20 24.56 -0.15
CA LYS A 221 1.04 25.78 0.66
C LYS A 221 -0.18 26.57 0.25
N LYS A 222 -0.37 26.78 -1.06
CA LYS A 222 -1.49 27.55 -1.60
C LYS A 222 -2.83 26.84 -1.38
N THR A 223 -2.86 25.52 -1.56
CA THR A 223 -4.09 24.71 -1.48
C THR A 223 -4.64 24.64 -0.06
N PHE A 224 -3.78 24.50 0.95
CA PHE A 224 -4.21 24.37 2.34
C PHE A 224 -4.08 25.67 3.15
N ALA A 225 -3.74 26.81 2.53
CA ALA A 225 -3.63 28.10 3.24
C ALA A 225 -4.98 28.58 3.79
N ASP A 226 -6.05 28.37 3.04
CA ASP A 226 -7.41 28.81 3.41
C ASP A 226 -8.13 27.79 4.32
N TYR A 227 -7.53 26.61 4.52
CA TYR A 227 -8.10 25.48 5.29
C TYR A 227 -7.29 25.17 6.55
N ASP A 228 -6.44 26.10 7.00
CA ASP A 228 -5.73 25.97 8.28
C ASP A 228 -6.74 26.02 9.43
N PRO A 229 -6.83 24.97 10.28
CA PRO A 229 -7.64 25.06 11.48
C PRO A 229 -7.03 26.12 12.40
N VAL A 230 -7.84 27.11 12.78
CA VAL A 230 -7.52 28.11 13.82
C VAL A 230 -7.32 27.42 15.17
#